data_AF-A0A9Q1KK52-F1
#
_entry.id   AF-A0A9Q1KK52-F1
#
_cell.length_a   1.000
_cell.length_b   1.000
_cell.length_c   1.000
_cell.angle_alpha   90.00
_cell.angle_beta   90.00
_cell.angle_gamma   90.00
#
_symmetry.space_group_name_H-M   'P 1'
#
loop_
_entity.id
_entity.type
_entity.pdbx_description
1 polymer ?
#
loop_
_entity_poly.entity_id
_entity_poly.type
_entity_poly.pdbx_seq_one_letter_code
_entity_poly.pdbx_strand_id
1 'polypeptide(L)'
;MIMCVLMKKTFSTDGACGYGDYGRTVNDGLVAVAASSKLYRNGAGCGACYKVKCKKVECNQDGVVVVVTDYVGVGNETDLVLSANAYTKMAQPGGEKVLVAYGKVDVEYERVSCQYPGKTLMLKVLEDSRYNSYLSMQFLYQAGRADINAVEVFEGPLTVRFFLDGDHDNVKARWVLMRNVVPAFWEPGASYDTEIQLD
;
A
#
# COMPACT_ATOMS: atom_id res chain seq x y z
N MET A 1 0.94 -16.19 -17.76
CA MET A 1 2.26 -15.66 -17.34
C MET A 1 2.00 -14.33 -16.68
N ILE A 2 2.51 -14.11 -15.47
CA ILE A 2 2.33 -12.86 -14.74
C ILE A 2 3.42 -11.89 -15.20
N MET A 3 3.03 -10.67 -15.55
CA MET A 3 3.94 -9.64 -16.01
C MET A 3 3.91 -8.44 -15.08
N CYS A 4 5.01 -7.69 -15.10
CA CYS A 4 5.16 -6.40 -14.47
C CYS A 4 5.71 -5.39 -15.49
N VAL A 5 5.25 -4.13 -15.40
CA VAL A 5 5.69 -3.03 -16.27
C VAL A 5 6.40 -1.95 -15.46
N LEU A 6 7.44 -1.36 -16.04
CA LEU A 6 8.10 -0.15 -15.51
C LEU A 6 7.18 1.05 -15.69
N MET A 7 6.94 1.78 -14.60
CA MET A 7 6.13 2.99 -14.64
C MET A 7 6.81 4.08 -15.49
N LYS A 8 6.15 4.51 -16.57
CA LYS A 8 6.67 5.54 -17.51
C LYS A 8 6.32 6.97 -17.12
N LYS A 9 5.35 7.16 -16.23
CA LYS A 9 4.93 8.47 -15.69
C LYS A 9 5.07 8.43 -14.17
N THR A 10 5.21 9.58 -13.55
CA THR A 10 5.24 9.68 -12.08
C THR A 10 3.88 9.33 -11.48
N PHE A 11 3.90 8.88 -10.22
CA PHE A 11 2.71 8.55 -9.45
C PHE A 11 1.81 9.79 -9.32
N SER A 12 0.51 9.65 -9.57
CA SER A 12 -0.44 10.75 -9.33
C SER A 12 -0.65 10.98 -7.83
N THR A 13 -0.88 12.22 -7.40
CA THR A 13 -1.39 12.48 -6.04
C THR A 13 -2.83 11.99 -5.87
N ASP A 14 -3.55 11.87 -6.99
CA ASP A 14 -4.97 11.53 -7.04
C ASP A 14 -5.19 10.05 -7.40
N GLY A 15 -4.28 9.19 -6.94
CA GLY A 15 -4.39 7.75 -7.14
C GLY A 15 -5.62 7.16 -6.46
N ALA A 16 -6.09 6.00 -6.93
CA ALA A 16 -7.29 5.32 -6.44
C ALA A 16 -7.26 4.98 -4.95
N CYS A 17 -6.07 4.79 -4.35
CA CYS A 17 -5.92 4.58 -2.90
C CYS A 17 -5.94 5.88 -2.09
N GLY A 18 -5.87 7.06 -2.73
CA GLY A 18 -5.97 8.36 -2.08
C GLY A 18 -4.79 8.74 -1.19
N TYR A 19 -3.62 8.11 -1.35
CA TYR A 19 -2.48 8.30 -0.44
C TYR A 19 -1.72 9.63 -0.63
N GLY A 20 -1.95 10.37 -1.71
CA GLY A 20 -1.19 11.59 -2.01
C GLY A 20 0.32 11.35 -2.02
N ASP A 21 1.10 12.25 -1.42
CA ASP A 21 2.56 12.15 -1.37
C ASP A 21 3.08 10.97 -0.53
N TYR A 22 2.30 10.49 0.45
CA TYR A 22 2.66 9.29 1.20
C TYR A 22 2.77 8.08 0.26
N GLY A 23 1.87 7.97 -0.73
CA GLY A 23 1.85 6.87 -1.70
C GLY A 23 3.08 6.82 -2.62
N ARG A 24 3.85 7.93 -2.70
CA ARG A 24 5.10 8.03 -3.47
C ARG A 24 6.33 7.66 -2.65
N THR A 25 6.26 7.85 -1.34
CA THR A 25 7.43 7.85 -0.44
C THR A 25 7.44 6.69 0.54
N VAL A 26 6.28 6.06 0.79
CA VAL A 26 6.17 4.86 1.60
C VAL A 26 7.13 3.77 1.10
N ASN A 27 7.72 3.02 2.02
CA ASN A 27 8.67 1.94 1.73
C ASN A 27 9.85 2.42 0.85
N ASP A 28 10.39 3.60 1.17
CA ASP A 28 11.48 4.25 0.44
C ASP A 28 11.19 4.46 -1.06
N GLY A 29 9.91 4.65 -1.40
CA GLY A 29 9.44 4.77 -2.78
C GLY A 29 9.47 3.47 -3.58
N LEU A 30 9.63 2.32 -2.92
CA LEU A 30 9.44 1.01 -3.52
C LEU A 30 7.95 0.67 -3.54
N VAL A 31 7.26 1.27 -4.50
CA VAL A 31 5.80 1.21 -4.62
C VAL A 31 5.33 0.67 -5.95
N ALA A 32 4.07 0.24 -5.99
CA ALA A 32 3.40 -0.35 -7.14
C ALA A 32 1.99 0.21 -7.33
N VAL A 33 1.59 0.32 -8.60
CA VAL A 33 0.20 0.48 -9.02
C VAL A 33 -0.37 -0.90 -9.32
N ALA A 34 -1.49 -1.26 -8.70
CA ALA A 34 -2.23 -2.45 -9.09
C ALA A 34 -2.88 -2.22 -10.47
N ALA A 35 -2.62 -3.11 -11.42
CA ALA A 35 -3.35 -3.12 -12.68
C ALA A 35 -4.49 -4.15 -12.67
N SER A 36 -4.38 -5.16 -11.81
CA SER A 36 -5.37 -6.22 -11.64
C SER A 36 -6.34 -5.93 -10.49
N SER A 37 -7.65 -6.11 -10.74
CA SER A 37 -8.69 -6.00 -9.71
C SER A 37 -8.50 -7.02 -8.58
N LYS A 38 -7.82 -8.15 -8.86
CA LYS A 38 -7.45 -9.16 -7.87
C LYS A 38 -6.52 -8.61 -6.78
N LEU A 39 -5.64 -7.68 -7.15
CA LEU A 39 -4.71 -7.04 -6.22
C LEU A 39 -5.34 -5.81 -5.55
N TYR A 40 -6.13 -5.04 -6.30
CA TYR A 40 -6.78 -3.85 -5.76
C TYR A 40 -7.92 -4.17 -4.77
N ARG A 41 -8.69 -5.24 -5.01
CA ARG A 41 -9.79 -5.72 -4.15
C ARG A 41 -10.74 -4.59 -3.71
N ASN A 42 -11.17 -3.75 -4.66
CA ASN A 42 -12.04 -2.59 -4.40
C ASN A 42 -11.48 -1.63 -3.33
N GLY A 43 -10.16 -1.51 -3.22
CA GLY A 43 -9.48 -0.65 -2.25
C GLY A 43 -8.95 -1.40 -1.04
N ALA A 44 -9.44 -2.60 -0.71
CA ALA A 44 -8.94 -3.39 0.42
C ALA A 44 -7.47 -3.80 0.25
N GLY A 45 -6.97 -3.85 -0.99
CA GLY A 45 -5.55 -4.11 -1.29
C GLY A 45 -4.65 -2.87 -1.25
N CYS A 46 -5.19 -1.68 -0.98
CA CYS A 46 -4.35 -0.49 -0.78
C CYS A 46 -3.50 -0.66 0.48
N GLY A 47 -2.20 -0.41 0.36
CA GLY A 47 -1.23 -0.61 1.44
C GLY A 47 -0.69 -2.03 1.53
N ALA A 48 -1.20 -2.98 0.73
CA ALA A 48 -0.72 -4.36 0.70
C ALA A 48 0.72 -4.46 0.18
N CYS A 49 1.52 -5.32 0.82
CA CYS A 49 2.88 -5.60 0.39
C CYS A 49 2.99 -6.88 -0.43
N TYR A 50 3.74 -6.81 -1.52
CA TYR A 50 4.06 -7.96 -2.37
C TYR A 50 5.57 -8.04 -2.57
N LYS A 51 6.11 -9.25 -2.47
CA LYS A 51 7.47 -9.55 -2.89
C LYS A 51 7.44 -9.93 -4.37
N VAL A 52 8.08 -9.13 -5.21
CA VAL A 52 8.09 -9.29 -6.66
C VAL A 52 9.48 -9.73 -7.11
N LYS A 53 9.55 -10.81 -7.89
CA LYS A 53 10.79 -11.37 -8.42
C LYS A 53 10.67 -11.53 -9.93
N CYS A 54 11.59 -10.93 -10.69
CA CYS A 54 11.63 -11.09 -12.14
C CYS A 54 12.43 -12.31 -12.59
N LYS A 55 12.12 -12.82 -13.79
CA LYS A 55 12.65 -14.09 -14.32
C LYS A 55 13.80 -13.95 -15.34
N LYS A 56 14.30 -12.73 -15.55
CA LYS A 56 15.41 -12.47 -16.49
C LYS A 56 16.77 -12.76 -15.82
N VAL A 57 17.82 -12.92 -16.63
CA VAL A 57 19.17 -13.21 -16.12
C VAL A 57 19.78 -12.03 -15.37
N GLU A 58 19.29 -10.82 -15.63
CA GLU A 58 19.66 -9.58 -14.95
C GLU A 58 18.95 -9.41 -13.60
N CYS A 59 18.00 -10.27 -13.27
CA CYS A 59 17.25 -10.19 -12.02
C CYS A 59 18.05 -10.78 -10.87
N ASN A 60 18.00 -10.12 -9.71
CA ASN A 60 18.50 -10.73 -8.48
C ASN A 60 17.56 -11.85 -8.01
N GLN A 61 18.07 -12.70 -7.13
CA GLN A 61 17.29 -13.82 -6.61
C GLN A 61 16.34 -13.43 -5.47
N ASP A 62 16.61 -12.30 -4.82
CA ASP A 62 15.87 -11.86 -3.63
C ASP A 62 14.54 -11.20 -3.97
N GLY A 63 14.42 -10.59 -5.15
CA GLY A 63 13.27 -9.76 -5.52
C GLY A 63 13.20 -8.45 -4.72
N VAL A 64 12.06 -7.78 -4.81
CA VAL A 64 11.81 -6.50 -4.13
C VAL A 64 10.44 -6.53 -3.46
N VAL A 65 10.35 -6.03 -2.23
CA VAL A 65 9.07 -5.83 -1.54
C VAL A 65 8.53 -4.46 -1.93
N VAL A 66 7.29 -4.42 -2.42
CA VAL A 66 6.62 -3.21 -2.88
C VAL A 66 5.28 -3.02 -2.18
N VAL A 67 4.88 -1.77 -2.00
CA VAL A 67 3.56 -1.40 -1.44
C VAL A 67 2.62 -1.00 -2.56
N VAL A 68 1.40 -1.55 -2.59
CA VAL A 68 0.35 -1.14 -3.52
C VAL A 68 -0.23 0.20 -3.08
N THR A 69 -0.10 1.23 -3.91
CA THR A 69 -0.47 2.61 -3.55
C THR A 69 -1.42 3.28 -4.54
N ASP A 70 -1.82 2.59 -5.62
CA ASP A 70 -2.75 3.09 -6.64
C ASP A 70 -3.34 1.92 -7.45
N TYR A 71 -4.34 2.20 -8.28
CA TYR A 71 -4.96 1.26 -9.19
C TYR A 71 -5.34 1.90 -10.53
N VAL A 72 -5.04 1.21 -11.63
CA VAL A 72 -5.27 1.71 -13.00
C VAL A 72 -6.23 0.84 -13.82
N GLY A 73 -6.57 -0.37 -13.36
CA GLY A 73 -7.59 -1.22 -13.99
C GLY A 73 -7.31 -1.67 -15.43
N VAL A 74 -6.04 -1.74 -15.84
CA VAL A 74 -5.61 -2.21 -17.18
C VAL A 74 -5.50 -3.75 -17.22
N GLY A 75 -6.34 -4.45 -16.45
CA GLY A 75 -6.16 -5.82 -15.94
C GLY A 75 -6.02 -7.00 -16.92
N ASN A 76 -5.69 -6.74 -18.19
CA ASN A 76 -5.45 -7.74 -19.21
C ASN A 76 -3.96 -7.85 -19.64
N GLU A 77 -3.09 -6.88 -19.31
CA GLU A 77 -1.69 -6.87 -19.81
C GLU A 77 -0.60 -7.05 -18.76
N THR A 78 -0.89 -6.73 -17.50
CA THR A 78 0.05 -6.77 -16.36
C THR A 78 -0.75 -6.78 -15.07
N ASP A 79 -0.22 -7.39 -14.01
CA ASP A 79 -0.86 -7.35 -12.69
C ASP A 79 -0.36 -6.15 -11.87
N LEU A 80 0.91 -5.77 -12.05
CA LEU A 80 1.58 -4.70 -11.32
C LEU A 80 2.30 -3.74 -12.29
N VAL A 81 2.31 -2.45 -11.94
CA VAL A 81 3.19 -1.44 -12.54
C VAL A 81 4.07 -0.89 -11.44
N LEU A 82 5.39 -1.06 -11.55
CA LEU A 82 6.33 -0.71 -10.49
C LEU A 82 6.94 0.67 -10.72
N SER A 83 7.13 1.40 -9.62
CA SER A 83 7.99 2.59 -9.58
C SER A 83 9.38 2.28 -10.14
N ALA A 84 10.06 3.29 -10.71
CA ALA A 84 11.39 3.11 -11.27
C ALA A 84 12.40 2.56 -10.25
N ASN A 85 12.29 2.99 -8.98
CA ASN A 85 13.11 2.50 -7.88
C ASN A 85 12.87 1.01 -7.63
N ALA A 86 11.60 0.58 -7.48
CA ALA A 86 11.28 -0.83 -7.28
C ALA A 86 11.72 -1.69 -8.47
N TYR A 87 11.45 -1.23 -9.69
CA TYR A 87 11.77 -1.99 -10.89
C TYR A 87 13.29 -2.18 -11.05
N THR A 88 14.07 -1.13 -10.80
CA THR A 88 15.54 -1.19 -10.83
C THR A 88 16.10 -2.08 -9.72
N LYS A 89 15.50 -2.05 -8.53
CA LYS A 89 15.94 -2.86 -7.38
C LYS A 89 15.67 -4.37 -7.54
N MET A 90 14.93 -4.78 -8.56
CA MET A 90 14.85 -6.19 -8.96
C MET A 90 16.10 -6.69 -9.71
N ALA A 91 16.97 -5.79 -10.18
CA ALA A 91 18.18 -6.18 -10.89
C ALA A 91 19.29 -6.66 -9.93
N GLN A 92 20.14 -7.54 -10.42
CA GLN A 92 21.44 -7.82 -9.82
C GLN A 92 22.40 -6.65 -10.10
N PRO A 93 23.47 -6.50 -9.29
CA PRO A 93 24.47 -5.45 -9.52
C PRO A 93 25.01 -5.46 -10.95
N GLY A 94 24.89 -4.33 -11.65
CA GLY A 94 25.31 -4.16 -13.04
C GLY A 94 24.25 -4.51 -14.09
N GLY A 95 23.14 -5.15 -13.70
CA GLY A 95 22.02 -5.49 -14.58
C GLY A 95 20.95 -4.41 -14.70
N GLU A 96 21.04 -3.32 -13.93
CA GLU A 96 19.99 -2.31 -13.74
C GLU A 96 19.55 -1.67 -15.06
N LYS A 97 20.52 -1.17 -15.84
CA LYS A 97 20.24 -0.48 -17.11
C LYS A 97 19.60 -1.42 -18.14
N VAL A 98 20.05 -2.67 -18.18
CA VAL A 98 19.52 -3.68 -19.09
C VAL A 98 18.09 -4.06 -18.70
N LEU A 99 17.85 -4.27 -17.40
CA LEU A 99 16.52 -4.57 -16.90
C LEU A 99 15.54 -3.43 -17.21
N VAL A 100 15.92 -2.19 -16.92
CA VAL A 100 15.14 -0.98 -17.23
C VAL A 100 14.84 -0.85 -18.72
N ALA A 101 15.80 -1.18 -19.60
CA ALA A 101 15.61 -1.12 -21.04
C ALA A 101 14.54 -2.09 -21.56
N TYR A 102 14.27 -3.21 -20.87
CA TYR A 102 13.15 -4.08 -21.23
C TYR A 102 11.80 -3.39 -21.03
N GLY A 103 11.66 -2.54 -20.01
CA GLY A 103 10.42 -1.82 -19.66
C GLY A 103 9.23 -2.71 -19.23
N LYS A 104 9.27 -4.01 -19.52
CA LYS A 104 8.29 -5.03 -19.13
C LYS A 104 9.01 -6.36 -18.97
N VAL A 105 8.74 -7.07 -17.88
CA VAL A 105 9.34 -8.39 -17.60
C VAL A 105 8.33 -9.34 -16.98
N ASP A 106 8.59 -10.63 -17.16
CA ASP A 106 7.86 -11.69 -16.48
C ASP A 106 8.31 -11.76 -15.03
N VAL A 107 7.33 -11.87 -14.14
CA VAL A 107 7.55 -11.90 -12.70
C VAL A 107 6.77 -13.02 -12.04
N GLU A 108 7.22 -13.38 -10.86
CA GLU A 108 6.41 -14.01 -9.82
C GLU A 108 6.24 -13.00 -8.70
N TYR A 109 5.08 -13.01 -8.05
CA TYR A 109 4.86 -12.24 -6.85
C TYR A 109 4.09 -13.03 -5.83
N GLU A 110 4.33 -12.72 -4.57
CA GLU A 110 3.59 -13.27 -3.43
C GLU A 110 3.26 -12.15 -2.44
N ARG A 111 2.12 -12.28 -1.76
CA ARG A 111 1.77 -11.40 -0.65
C ARG A 111 2.79 -11.61 0.47
N VAL A 112 3.22 -10.54 1.14
CA VAL A 112 4.12 -10.60 2.31
C VAL A 112 3.67 -9.61 3.38
N SER A 113 4.14 -9.77 4.61
CA SER A 113 3.91 -8.77 5.66
C SER A 113 4.63 -7.47 5.34
N CYS A 114 3.92 -6.35 5.45
CA CYS A 114 4.50 -5.02 5.42
C CYS A 114 5.33 -4.75 6.67
N GLN A 115 6.47 -4.09 6.52
CA GLN A 115 7.33 -3.70 7.63
C GLN A 115 7.62 -2.20 7.55
N TYR A 116 7.36 -1.50 8.66
CA TYR A 116 7.65 -0.07 8.79
C TYR A 116 8.43 0.17 10.09
N PRO A 117 9.75 -0.07 10.11
CA PRO A 117 10.56 0.08 11.32
C PRO A 117 10.45 1.47 11.93
N GLY A 118 10.22 1.55 13.24
CA GLY A 118 10.07 2.81 13.96
C GLY A 118 8.76 3.57 13.65
N LYS A 119 7.79 2.92 13.01
CA LYS A 119 6.45 3.45 12.77
C LYS A 119 5.39 2.56 13.41
N THR A 120 4.36 3.18 13.93
CA THR A 120 3.09 2.61 14.37
C THR A 120 2.05 2.83 13.28
N LEU A 121 0.90 2.17 13.37
CA LEU A 121 -0.25 2.52 12.56
C LEU A 121 -0.62 4.00 12.81
N MET A 122 -0.83 4.76 11.74
CA MET A 122 -1.30 6.15 11.84
C MET A 122 -2.68 6.29 11.20
N LEU A 123 -3.48 7.19 11.74
CA LEU A 123 -4.76 7.58 11.17
C LEU A 123 -4.68 9.03 10.70
N LYS A 124 -4.85 9.26 9.40
CA LYS A 124 -4.91 10.59 8.80
C LYS A 124 -6.35 10.99 8.58
N VAL A 125 -6.74 12.16 9.09
CA VAL A 125 -8.00 12.80 8.70
C VAL A 125 -7.74 13.57 7.42
N LEU A 126 -8.50 13.28 6.36
CA LEU A 126 -8.27 13.89 5.04
C LEU A 126 -8.79 15.33 5.00
N GLU A 127 -8.18 16.15 4.15
CA GLU A 127 -8.46 17.59 3.99
C GLU A 127 -9.93 17.90 3.70
N ASP A 128 -10.63 17.00 3.02
CA ASP A 128 -12.04 17.20 2.68
C ASP A 128 -12.97 17.08 3.89
N SER A 129 -12.47 16.58 5.03
CA SER A 129 -13.20 16.60 6.31
C SER A 129 -13.38 18.03 6.85
N ARG A 130 -12.85 19.06 6.19
CA ARG A 130 -13.17 20.47 6.46
C ARG A 130 -14.64 20.82 6.16
N TYR A 131 -15.31 20.02 5.32
CA TYR A 131 -16.71 20.24 4.98
C TYR A 131 -17.62 19.71 6.10
N ASN A 132 -18.66 20.49 6.43
CA ASN A 132 -19.54 20.16 7.55
C ASN A 132 -20.22 18.80 7.35
N SER A 133 -20.32 18.02 8.44
CA SER A 133 -20.91 16.67 8.45
C SER A 133 -20.24 15.65 7.50
N TYR A 134 -18.98 15.89 7.11
CA TYR A 134 -18.20 14.96 6.31
C TYR A 134 -16.94 14.55 7.06
N LEU A 135 -16.69 13.25 7.14
CA LEU A 135 -15.47 12.69 7.72
C LEU A 135 -14.89 11.70 6.73
N SER A 136 -13.64 11.93 6.35
CA SER A 136 -12.85 11.02 5.55
C SER A 136 -11.51 10.79 6.22
N MET A 137 -11.11 9.53 6.31
CA MET A 137 -9.92 9.12 7.04
C MET A 137 -9.18 8.03 6.28
N GLN A 138 -7.88 7.92 6.54
CA GLN A 138 -7.02 6.96 5.89
C GLN A 138 -6.01 6.39 6.87
N PHE A 139 -5.78 5.08 6.78
CA PHE A 139 -4.75 4.39 7.55
C PHE A 139 -3.40 4.46 6.81
N LEU A 140 -2.36 4.86 7.53
CA LEU A 140 -0.98 4.89 7.04
C LEU A 140 -0.12 3.93 7.87
N TYR A 141 0.98 3.46 7.30
CA TYR A 141 1.93 2.55 7.95
C TYR A 141 1.29 1.29 8.56
N GLN A 142 0.26 0.75 7.91
CA GLN A 142 -0.34 -0.52 8.30
C GLN A 142 0.65 -1.66 8.08
N ALA A 143 1.39 -2.02 9.13
CA ALA A 143 2.28 -3.16 9.13
C ALA A 143 1.48 -4.48 9.10
N GLY A 144 2.19 -5.56 8.75
CA GLY A 144 1.62 -6.88 8.70
C GLY A 144 0.99 -7.25 7.36
N ARG A 145 0.26 -8.37 7.37
CA ARG A 145 -0.25 -9.01 6.13
C ARG A 145 -1.76 -8.91 5.96
N ALA A 146 -2.50 -8.61 7.03
CA ALA A 146 -3.96 -8.45 7.00
C ALA A 146 -4.38 -7.22 6.18
N ASP A 147 -5.61 -7.26 5.66
CA ASP A 147 -6.31 -6.11 5.07
C ASP A 147 -7.29 -5.52 6.09
N ILE A 148 -7.55 -4.21 6.02
CA ILE A 148 -8.63 -3.56 6.78
C ILE A 148 -9.92 -3.68 5.95
N ASN A 149 -10.82 -4.57 6.34
CA ASN A 149 -12.04 -4.86 5.56
C ASN A 149 -13.28 -4.12 6.09
N ALA A 150 -13.24 -3.63 7.33
CA ALA A 150 -14.32 -2.85 7.91
C ALA A 150 -13.77 -1.83 8.91
N VAL A 151 -14.45 -0.69 9.01
CA VAL A 151 -14.15 0.38 9.97
C VAL A 151 -15.48 0.84 10.55
N GLU A 152 -15.52 0.97 11.86
CA GLU A 152 -16.67 1.51 12.59
C GLU A 152 -16.22 2.71 13.42
N VAL A 153 -17.05 3.75 13.41
CA VAL A 153 -16.85 4.99 14.15
C VAL A 153 -18.01 5.14 15.11
N PHE A 154 -17.71 5.43 16.38
CA PHE A 154 -18.72 5.62 17.42
C PHE A 154 -18.93 7.12 17.70
N GLU A 155 -20.16 7.49 18.03
CA GLU A 155 -20.53 8.85 18.43
C GLU A 155 -19.91 9.22 19.79
N GLY A 156 -19.39 10.44 19.91
CA GLY A 156 -18.67 10.93 21.08
C GLY A 156 -17.20 11.29 20.76
N PRO A 157 -16.24 11.13 21.70
CA PRO A 157 -14.82 11.15 21.37
C PRO A 157 -14.56 10.15 20.26
N LEU A 158 -13.88 10.56 19.17
CA LEU A 158 -13.79 9.80 17.93
C LEU A 158 -13.08 8.46 18.16
N THR A 159 -13.89 7.47 18.51
CA THR A 159 -13.48 6.11 18.82
C THR A 159 -13.71 5.30 17.57
N VAL A 160 -12.66 4.65 17.11
CA VAL A 160 -12.69 3.92 15.84
C VAL A 160 -12.23 2.51 16.11
N ARG A 161 -12.94 1.52 15.57
CA ARG A 161 -12.42 0.17 15.48
C ARG A 161 -12.37 -0.28 14.04
N PHE A 162 -11.39 -1.11 13.72
CA PHE A 162 -11.25 -1.68 12.39
C PHE A 162 -11.07 -3.19 12.47
N PHE A 163 -11.54 -3.88 11.44
CA PHE A 163 -11.48 -5.33 11.33
C PHE A 163 -10.33 -5.71 10.41
N LEU A 164 -9.34 -6.39 10.99
CA LEU A 164 -8.23 -6.99 10.26
C LEU A 164 -8.59 -8.40 9.86
N ASP A 165 -8.38 -8.73 8.60
CA ASP A 165 -8.60 -10.07 8.05
C ASP A 165 -7.55 -10.40 6.99
N GLY A 166 -6.90 -11.55 7.12
CA GLY A 166 -5.91 -12.02 6.15
C GLY A 166 -6.46 -13.21 5.40
N ASP A 167 -6.92 -12.96 4.18
CA ASP A 167 -7.63 -13.90 3.30
C ASP A 167 -6.84 -15.20 2.98
N HIS A 168 -5.52 -15.27 3.25
CA HIS A 168 -4.67 -16.36 2.72
C HIS A 168 -3.69 -17.05 3.69
N ASP A 169 -3.39 -16.57 4.90
CA ASP A 169 -2.18 -17.03 5.64
C ASP A 169 -2.34 -17.31 7.13
N ASN A 170 -3.50 -17.83 7.56
CA ASN A 170 -3.80 -18.07 8.98
C ASN A 170 -3.71 -16.80 9.86
N VAL A 171 -3.82 -15.61 9.27
CA VAL A 171 -3.92 -14.37 10.03
C VAL A 171 -5.26 -14.37 10.73
N LYS A 172 -5.24 -14.42 12.07
CA LYS A 172 -6.47 -14.50 12.86
C LYS A 172 -7.26 -13.20 12.72
N ALA A 173 -8.43 -13.29 12.10
CA ALA A 173 -9.31 -12.15 11.96
C ALA A 173 -9.69 -11.58 13.32
N ARG A 174 -9.57 -10.26 13.48
CA ARG A 174 -9.76 -9.58 14.77
C ARG A 174 -10.18 -8.13 14.61
N TRP A 175 -10.96 -7.65 15.57
CA TRP A 175 -11.22 -6.23 15.76
C TRP A 175 -10.09 -5.59 16.55
N VAL A 176 -9.66 -4.42 16.09
CA VAL A 176 -8.69 -3.57 16.77
C VAL A 176 -9.37 -2.26 17.11
N LEU A 177 -9.34 -1.87 18.39
CA LEU A 177 -9.97 -0.67 18.90
C LEU A 177 -8.93 0.42 19.13
N MET A 178 -9.07 1.54 18.41
CA MET A 178 -8.32 2.77 18.62
C MET A 178 -9.10 3.65 19.60
N ARG A 179 -8.59 3.78 20.83
CA ARG A 179 -9.22 4.58 21.87
C ARG A 179 -8.63 5.99 21.88
N ASN A 180 -9.46 7.00 21.70
CA ASN A 180 -9.09 8.41 21.86
C ASN A 180 -7.88 8.86 21.02
N VAL A 181 -7.63 8.23 19.87
CA VAL A 181 -6.51 8.59 18.98
C VAL A 181 -6.77 9.93 18.31
N VAL A 182 -8.01 10.15 17.88
CA VAL A 182 -8.42 11.38 17.20
C VAL A 182 -9.19 12.25 18.20
N PRO A 183 -8.73 13.47 18.50
CA PRO A 183 -9.41 14.36 19.42
C PRO A 183 -10.77 14.79 18.86
N ALA A 184 -11.69 15.23 19.72
CA ALA A 184 -13.01 15.70 19.29
C ALA A 184 -12.94 16.90 18.31
N PHE A 185 -11.92 17.76 18.48
CA PHE A 185 -11.61 18.89 17.61
C PHE A 185 -10.43 18.55 16.71
N TRP A 186 -10.58 17.50 15.91
CA TRP A 186 -9.56 17.11 14.94
C TRP A 186 -9.39 18.16 13.84
N GLU A 187 -8.18 18.26 13.32
CA GLU A 187 -7.85 19.12 12.21
C GLU A 187 -7.85 18.33 10.88
N PRO A 188 -8.50 18.83 9.81
CA PRO A 188 -8.35 18.28 8.47
C PRO A 188 -6.87 18.27 8.05
N GLY A 189 -6.45 17.19 7.37
CA GLY A 189 -5.06 17.01 6.93
C GLY A 189 -4.13 16.43 7.99
N ALA A 190 -4.50 16.49 9.28
CA ALA A 190 -3.67 16.01 10.38
C ALA A 190 -3.56 14.48 10.41
N SER A 191 -2.39 13.99 10.82
CA SER A 191 -2.11 12.58 11.04
C SER A 191 -1.87 12.31 12.51
N TYR A 192 -2.56 11.31 13.05
CA TYR A 192 -2.53 10.94 14.46
C TYR A 192 -1.86 9.58 14.62
N ASP A 193 -0.90 9.50 15.51
CA ASP A 193 -0.27 8.24 15.90
C ASP A 193 -1.25 7.43 16.77
N THR A 194 -1.51 6.19 16.40
CA THR A 194 -2.44 5.32 17.15
C THR A 194 -1.75 4.59 18.31
N GLU A 195 -0.41 4.60 18.36
CA GLU A 195 0.45 3.76 19.21
C GLU A 195 0.27 2.25 19.00
N ILE A 196 -0.54 1.84 18.02
CA ILE A 196 -0.82 0.44 17.72
C ILE A 196 0.29 -0.10 16.82
N GLN A 197 0.97 -1.13 17.33
CA GLN A 197 1.88 -1.94 16.54
C GLN A 197 1.11 -3.11 15.93
N LEU A 198 1.14 -3.21 14.60
CA LEU A 198 0.60 -4.33 13.84
C LEU A 198 1.74 -5.24 13.34
N ASP A 199 1.40 -6.51 13.13
CA ASP A 199 2.31 -7.62 12.83
C ASP A 199 1.91 -8.41 11.57
#